data_AF-A0A3D4BQP5-F1
#
_entry.id   AF-A0A3D4BQP5-F1
#
_cell.length_a   1.000
_cell.length_b   1.000
_cell.length_c   1.000
_cell.angle_alpha   90.00
_cell.angle_beta   90.00
_cell.angle_gamma   90.00
#
_symmetry.space_group_name_H-M   'P 1'
#
loop_
_entity.id
_entity.type
_entity.pdbx_description
1 polymer ?
#
loop_
_entity_poly.entity_id
_entity_poly.type
_entity_poly.pdbx_seq_one_letter_code
_entity_poly.pdbx_strand_id
1 'polypeptide(L)'
;SIHITGYNYQQLVAYARVVAPHELYDEPSIGRVCVHPDYRGMQLGRRIFEIAVSEAESMYPGQALKIQAQVYLEDFYATQGFQTITQPYLDFGIWHVDMVK
;
A
#
# COMPACT_ATOMS: atom_id res chain seq x y z
N SER A 1 -12.49 7.13 -1.54
CA SER A 1 -11.02 6.89 -1.60
C SER A 1 -10.21 8.19 -1.72
N ILE A 2 -8.94 8.17 -1.30
CA ILE A 2 -7.96 9.27 -1.37
C ILE A 2 -6.73 8.86 -2.18
N HIS A 3 -6.19 9.81 -2.93
CA HIS A 3 -5.08 9.62 -3.85
C HIS A 3 -3.87 10.40 -3.37
N ILE A 4 -2.77 9.70 -3.11
CA ILE A 4 -1.51 10.30 -2.66
C ILE A 4 -0.56 10.29 -3.85
N THR A 5 -0.04 11.47 -4.16
CA THR A 5 0.78 11.70 -5.35
C THR A 5 2.09 12.35 -4.97
N GLY A 6 3.20 11.78 -5.45
CA GLY A 6 4.54 12.32 -5.29
C GLY A 6 5.01 12.91 -6.61
N TYR A 7 5.40 14.19 -6.59
CA TYR A 7 5.89 14.90 -7.78
C TYR A 7 7.37 15.23 -7.67
N ASN A 8 8.07 15.12 -8.80
CA ASN A 8 9.34 15.81 -9.03
C ASN A 8 9.08 16.94 -10.03
N TYR A 9 9.06 18.19 -9.56
CA TYR A 9 8.54 19.34 -10.31
C TYR A 9 7.11 19.08 -10.84
N GLN A 10 6.94 18.92 -12.15
CA GLN A 10 5.65 18.67 -12.80
C GLN A 10 5.41 17.19 -13.15
N GLN A 11 6.39 16.31 -12.89
CA GLN A 11 6.28 14.89 -13.21
C GLN A 11 5.77 14.10 -12.00
N LEU A 12 4.73 13.28 -12.20
CA LEU A 12 4.28 12.32 -11.21
C LEU A 12 5.28 11.16 -11.13
N VAL A 13 5.93 11.00 -9.98
CA VAL A 13 7.01 10.01 -9.79
C VAL A 13 6.64 8.88 -8.83
N ALA A 14 5.65 9.09 -7.97
CA ALA A 14 5.15 8.06 -7.06
C ALA A 14 3.64 8.21 -6.84
N TYR A 15 2.95 7.10 -6.62
CA TYR A 15 1.53 7.08 -6.32
C TYR A 15 1.16 6.00 -5.31
N ALA A 16 0.15 6.28 -4.49
CA ALA A 16 -0.55 5.31 -3.64
C ALA A 16 -2.03 5.73 -3.51
N ARG A 17 -2.88 4.78 -3.16
CA ARG A 17 -4.31 5.04 -2.92
C ARG A 17 -4.75 4.45 -1.59
N VAL A 18 -5.46 5.24 -0.81
CA VAL A 18 -6.20 4.81 0.38
C VAL A 18 -7.67 4.65 0.03
N VAL A 19 -8.24 3.49 0.27
CA VAL A 19 -9.66 3.18 0.06
C VAL A 19 -10.34 3.13 1.42
N ALA A 20 -11.53 3.72 1.51
CA ALA A 20 -12.29 3.79 2.75
C ALA A 20 -12.77 2.39 3.19
N PRO A 21 -13.00 2.17 4.49
CA PRO A 21 -13.63 0.93 4.96
C PRO A 21 -14.99 0.73 4.29
N HIS A 22 -15.37 -0.53 4.11
CA HIS A 22 -16.58 -1.03 3.46
C HIS A 22 -16.76 -0.66 1.97
N GLU A 23 -15.78 0.00 1.33
CA GLU A 23 -15.77 0.15 -0.14
C GLU A 23 -15.20 -1.09 -0.84
N LEU A 24 -14.15 -1.70 -0.26
CA LEU A 24 -13.45 -2.86 -0.84
C LEU A 24 -13.24 -3.99 0.18
N TYR A 25 -12.88 -3.62 1.41
CA TYR A 25 -12.76 -4.51 2.56
C TYR A 25 -13.46 -3.87 3.76
N ASP A 26 -13.65 -4.62 4.84
CA ASP A 26 -14.21 -4.03 6.07
C ASP A 26 -13.27 -2.99 6.68
N GLU A 27 -11.96 -3.18 6.53
CA GLU A 27 -10.92 -2.24 6.91
C GLU A 27 -10.64 -1.17 5.83
N PRO A 28 -10.14 0.02 6.20
CA PRO A 28 -9.44 0.87 5.24
C PRO A 28 -8.27 0.11 4.60
N SER A 29 -8.03 0.36 3.32
CA SER A 29 -6.98 -0.36 2.60
C SER A 29 -6.08 0.52 1.76
N ILE A 30 -4.83 0.09 1.63
CA ILE A 30 -3.82 0.77 0.83
C ILE A 30 -3.48 -0.09 -0.39
N GLY A 31 -3.43 0.53 -1.55
CA GLY A 31 -3.07 -0.17 -2.78
C GLY A 31 -2.57 0.76 -3.86
N ARG A 32 -2.32 0.16 -5.03
CA ARG A 32 -1.77 0.85 -6.21
C ARG A 32 -0.48 1.61 -5.91
N VAL A 33 0.34 1.08 -4.99
CA VAL A 33 1.65 1.65 -4.69
C VAL A 33 2.55 1.46 -5.90
N CYS A 34 3.00 2.56 -6.52
CA CYS A 34 3.87 2.50 -7.67
C CYS A 34 4.85 3.68 -7.71
N VAL A 35 5.98 3.44 -8.37
CA VAL A 35 7.05 4.42 -8.59
C VAL A 35 7.43 4.41 -10.06
N HIS A 36 7.57 5.60 -10.64
CA HIS A 36 8.02 5.81 -12.00
C HIS A 36 9.36 5.09 -12.23
N PRO A 37 9.55 4.34 -13.34
CA PRO A 37 10.73 3.51 -13.56
C PRO A 37 12.07 4.21 -13.30
N ASP A 38 12.23 5.43 -13.81
CA ASP A 38 13.47 6.22 -13.67
C ASP A 38 13.78 6.69 -12.24
N TYR A 39 12.82 6.57 -11.33
CA TYR A 39 12.94 6.98 -9.92
C TYR A 39 12.92 5.78 -8.96
N ARG A 40 12.97 4.55 -9.48
CA ARG A 40 13.11 3.34 -8.67
C ARG A 40 14.50 3.27 -8.02
N GLY A 41 14.64 2.53 -6.93
CA GLY A 41 15.88 2.47 -6.14
C GLY A 41 16.12 3.69 -5.23
N MET A 42 15.34 4.76 -5.37
CA MET A 42 15.44 5.97 -4.54
C MET A 42 14.56 5.93 -3.27
N GLN A 43 14.09 4.73 -2.87
CA GLN A 43 13.22 4.52 -1.70
C GLN A 43 11.85 5.25 -1.74
N LEU A 44 11.45 5.80 -2.89
CA LEU A 44 10.16 6.51 -3.02
C LEU A 44 8.95 5.62 -2.75
N GLY A 45 9.05 4.32 -3.04
CA GLY A 45 7.97 3.35 -2.76
C GLY A 45 7.70 3.21 -1.27
N ARG A 46 8.76 3.13 -0.45
CA ARG A 46 8.65 3.16 1.01
C ARG A 46 8.06 4.48 1.47
N ARG A 47 8.62 5.60 1.02
CA ARG A 47 8.19 6.93 1.47
C ARG A 47 6.72 7.20 1.18
N ILE A 48 6.23 6.88 -0.01
CA ILE A 48 4.81 7.12 -0.33
C ILE A 48 3.88 6.16 0.41
N PHE A 49 4.33 4.95 0.68
CA PHE A 49 3.56 3.98 1.48
C PHE A 49 3.45 4.42 2.94
N GLU A 50 4.54 4.90 3.54
CA GLU A 50 4.53 5.46 4.91
C GLU A 50 3.59 6.66 5.03
N ILE A 51 3.58 7.55 4.04
CA ILE A 51 2.60 8.65 3.96
C ILE A 51 1.18 8.09 3.88
N ALA A 52 0.93 7.08 3.04
CA ALA A 52 -0.38 6.45 2.92
C ALA A 52 -0.87 5.81 4.22
N VAL A 53 0.03 5.15 4.96
CA VAL A 53 -0.27 4.61 6.29
C VAL A 53 -0.63 5.73 7.26
N SER A 54 0.17 6.80 7.32
CA SER A 54 -0.10 7.94 8.20
C SER A 54 -1.44 8.61 7.91
N GLU A 55 -1.78 8.80 6.63
CA GLU A 55 -3.06 9.38 6.21
C GLU A 55 -4.23 8.44 6.59
N ALA A 56 -4.09 7.14 6.35
CA ALA A 56 -5.13 6.17 6.69
C ALA A 56 -5.36 6.08 8.21
N GLU A 57 -4.30 6.04 9.02
CA GLU A 57 -4.36 6.02 10.48
C GLU A 57 -4.99 7.31 11.04
N SER A 58 -4.69 8.47 10.44
CA SER A 58 -5.29 9.75 10.85
C SER A 58 -6.78 9.83 10.54
N MET A 59 -7.22 9.27 9.42
CA MET A 59 -8.63 9.32 9.01
C MET A 59 -9.49 8.26 9.68
N TYR A 60 -8.90 7.10 9.96
CA TYR A 60 -9.60 5.94 10.51
C TYR A 60 -8.94 5.48 11.82
N PRO A 61 -8.88 6.34 12.84
CA PRO A 61 -8.16 6.04 14.07
C PRO A 61 -8.71 4.78 14.76
N GLY A 62 -7.82 3.86 15.11
CA GLY A 62 -8.15 2.61 15.80
C GLY A 62 -8.67 1.48 14.90
N GLN A 63 -8.76 1.70 13.59
CA GLN A 63 -9.06 0.63 12.63
C GLN A 63 -7.77 -0.01 12.14
N ALA A 64 -7.80 -1.32 11.91
CA ALA A 64 -6.72 -2.03 11.23
C ALA A 64 -6.61 -1.54 9.77
N LEU A 65 -5.41 -1.57 9.19
CA LEU A 65 -5.18 -1.28 7.78
C LEU A 65 -4.97 -2.57 7.01
N LYS A 66 -5.65 -2.73 5.88
CA LYS A 66 -5.50 -3.89 5.00
C LYS A 66 -4.71 -3.58 3.73
N ILE A 67 -3.88 -4.52 3.30
CA ILE A 67 -3.25 -4.50 1.98
C ILE A 67 -3.36 -5.87 1.31
N GLN A 68 -3.45 -5.87 -0.01
CA GLN A 68 -3.19 -7.04 -0.84
C GLN A 68 -1.78 -6.89 -1.41
N ALA A 69 -0.84 -7.67 -0.88
CA ALA A 69 0.57 -7.62 -1.25
C ALA A 69 0.90 -8.72 -2.26
N GLN A 70 1.78 -8.42 -3.21
CA GLN A 70 2.44 -9.46 -4.00
C GLN A 70 3.40 -10.22 -3.08
N VAL A 71 3.46 -11.55 -3.18
CA VAL A 71 4.24 -12.39 -2.24
C VAL A 71 5.71 -11.96 -2.13
N TYR A 72 6.36 -11.55 -3.23
CA TYR A 72 7.75 -11.09 -3.15
C TYR A 72 7.95 -9.77 -2.39
N LEU A 73 6.88 -9.06 -2.04
CA LEU A 73 6.89 -7.84 -1.22
C LEU A 73 6.44 -8.09 0.22
N GLU A 74 6.15 -9.33 0.60
CA GLU A 74 5.67 -9.67 1.95
C GLU A 74 6.64 -9.17 3.03
N ASP A 75 7.94 -9.51 2.92
CA ASP A 75 8.98 -9.06 3.86
C ASP A 75 9.07 -7.52 3.93
N PHE A 76 8.89 -6.85 2.79
CA PHE A 76 8.90 -5.40 2.74
C PHE A 76 7.79 -4.81 3.61
N TYR A 77 6.55 -5.30 3.46
CA TYR A 77 5.43 -4.82 4.26
C TYR A 77 5.49 -5.30 5.72
N ALA A 78 6.07 -6.47 5.99
CA ALA A 78 6.36 -6.92 7.33
C ALA A 78 7.27 -5.93 8.08
N THR A 79 8.26 -5.32 7.41
CA THR A 79 9.08 -4.25 8.02
C THR A 79 8.30 -2.98 8.37
N GLN A 80 7.08 -2.83 7.86
CA GLN A 80 6.17 -1.71 8.12
C GLN A 80 5.10 -2.07 9.17
N GLY A 81 5.18 -3.27 9.76
CA GLY A 81 4.28 -3.74 10.81
C GLY A 81 3.07 -4.55 10.30
N PHE A 82 2.98 -4.83 9.00
CA PHE A 82 1.91 -5.67 8.46
C PHE A 82 2.18 -7.15 8.73
N GLN A 83 1.11 -7.91 8.95
CA GLN A 83 1.14 -9.35 9.19
C GLN A 83 0.27 -10.06 8.16
N THR A 84 0.80 -11.12 7.55
CA THR A 84 0.07 -11.96 6.59
C THR A 84 -1.06 -12.71 7.27
N ILE A 85 -2.27 -12.64 6.69
CA ILE A 85 -3.49 -13.26 7.23
C ILE A 85 -4.09 -14.33 6.32
N THR A 86 -3.56 -14.52 5.12
CA THR A 86 -4.01 -15.55 4.18
C THR A 86 -2.86 -16.43 3.73
N GLN A 87 -3.19 -17.64 3.25
CA GLN A 87 -2.26 -18.39 2.41
C GLN A 87 -2.05 -17.65 1.07
N PRO A 88 -0.91 -17.85 0.39
CA PRO A 88 -0.70 -17.31 -0.95
C PRO A 88 -1.78 -17.75 -1.94
N TYR A 89 -2.25 -16.82 -2.76
CA TYR A 89 -3.25 -17.07 -3.81
C TYR A 89 -2.89 -16.33 -5.10
N LEU A 90 -3.44 -16.81 -6.23
CA LEU A 90 -3.24 -16.15 -7.53
C LEU A 90 -4.27 -15.04 -7.73
N ASP A 91 -3.79 -13.86 -8.11
CA ASP A 91 -4.61 -12.78 -8.65
C ASP A 91 -4.01 -12.32 -9.97
N PHE A 92 -4.78 -12.46 -11.06
CA PHE A 92 -4.34 -12.25 -12.44
C PHE A 92 -2.98 -12.91 -12.80
N GLY A 93 -2.74 -14.12 -12.26
CA GLY A 93 -1.52 -14.89 -12.54
C GLY A 93 -0.30 -14.51 -11.71
N ILE A 94 -0.45 -13.58 -10.76
CA ILE A 94 0.61 -13.17 -9.82
C ILE A 94 0.23 -13.65 -8.41
N TRP A 95 1.21 -14.18 -7.68
CA TRP A 95 1.02 -14.62 -6.30
C TRP A 95 0.88 -13.44 -5.35
N HIS A 96 -0.19 -13.45 -4.56
CA HIS A 96 -0.53 -12.45 -3.57
C HIS A 96 -0.84 -13.07 -2.21
N VAL A 97 -0.74 -12.25 -1.18
CA VAL A 97 -1.23 -12.49 0.18
C VAL A 97 -1.97 -11.25 0.68
N ASP A 98 -2.98 -11.43 1.52
CA ASP A 98 -3.55 -10.33 2.28
C ASP A 98 -2.76 -10.13 3.56
N MET A 99 -2.51 -8.87 3.92
CA MET A 99 -1.84 -8.51 5.16
C MET A 99 -2.61 -7.40 5.90
N VAL A 100 -2.51 -7.38 7.23
CA VAL A 100 -3.13 -6.36 8.08
C VAL A 100 -2.14 -5.76 9.08
N LYS A 101 -2.37 -4.51 9.46
CA LYS A 101 -1.65 -3.80 10.53
C LYS A 101 -2.65 -3.20 11.51
#